data_AF-A0A4V1SIL3-F1
#
_entry.id   AF-A0A4V1SIL3-F1
#
_cell.length_a   1.000
_cell.length_b   1.000
_cell.length_c   1.000
_cell.angle_alpha   90.00
_cell.angle_beta   90.00
_cell.angle_gamma   90.00
#
_symmetry.space_group_name_H-M   'P 1'
#
loop_
_entity.id
_entity.type
_entity.pdbx_description
1 polymer ?
#
loop_
_entity_poly.entity_id
_entity_poly.type
_entity_poly.pdbx_seq_one_letter_code
_entity_poly.pdbx_strand_id
1 'polypeptide(L)' 'MALELVPATSDHIPRLSVICHEAFSALHDRCGIERDIPAPEVGEMIIGQTVQR' A
#
# COMPACT_ATOMS: atom_id res chain seq x y z
N MET A 1 0.72 -20.07 -16.61
CA MET A 1 0.16 -19.88 -15.25
C MET A 1 -0.80 -18.71 -15.31
N ALA A 2 -2.05 -18.90 -14.88
CA ALA A 2 -2.99 -17.79 -14.71
C ALA A 2 -2.82 -17.22 -13.29
N LEU A 3 -2.82 -15.90 -13.18
CA LEU A 3 -2.87 -15.23 -11.88
C LEU A 3 -4.33 -15.08 -11.47
N GLU A 4 -4.64 -15.36 -10.20
CA GLU A 4 -5.96 -15.16 -9.61
C GLU A 4 -5.90 -14.00 -8.63
N LEU A 5 -6.92 -13.14 -8.68
CA LEU A 5 -7.07 -12.04 -7.73
C LEU A 5 -7.92 -12.52 -6.56
N VAL A 6 -7.38 -12.36 -5.34
CA VAL A 6 -8.10 -12.65 -4.11
C VAL A 6 -8.59 -11.37 -3.46
N PRO A 7 -9.80 -11.35 -2.86
CA PRO A 7 -10.25 -10.23 -2.06
C PRO A 7 -9.28 -9.96 -0.90
N ALA A 8 -8.97 -8.68 -0.69
CA ALA A 8 -8.19 -8.28 0.47
C ALA A 8 -9.04 -8.49 1.75
N THR A 9 -8.39 -8.91 2.83
CA THR A 9 -8.98 -9.04 4.17
C THR A 9 -8.16 -8.19 5.14
N SER A 10 -8.66 -8.01 6.35
CA SER A 10 -7.96 -7.22 7.38
C SER A 10 -6.54 -7.73 7.66
N ASP A 11 -6.31 -9.04 7.56
CA ASP A 11 -5.00 -9.66 7.77
C ASP A 11 -3.98 -9.28 6.68
N HIS A 12 -4.46 -8.85 5.51
CA HIS A 12 -3.59 -8.39 4.42
C HIS A 12 -3.13 -6.94 4.60
N ILE A 13 -3.78 -6.14 5.47
CA ILE A 13 -3.54 -4.68 5.58
C ILE A 13 -2.07 -4.34 5.87
N PRO A 14 -1.40 -4.92 6.89
CA PRO A 14 -0.02 -4.53 7.21
C PRO A 14 0.94 -4.83 6.04
N ARG A 15 0.76 -5.99 5.40
CA ARG A 15 1.60 -6.42 4.29
C ARG A 15 1.40 -5.54 3.05
N LEU A 16 0.15 -5.24 2.70
CA LEU A 16 -0.18 -4.38 1.56
C LEU A 16 0.35 -2.97 1.77
N SER A 17 0.30 -2.45 3.00
CA SER A 17 0.79 -1.11 3.33
C SER A 17 2.29 -0.95 3.10
N VAL A 18 3.08 -1.95 3.49
CA VAL A 18 4.53 -1.99 3.21
C VAL A 18 4.78 -2.06 1.70
N ILE A 19 4.09 -2.94 0.98
CA ILE A 19 4.25 -3.08 -0.48
C ILE A 19 3.97 -1.76 -1.19
N CYS A 20 2.87 -1.09 -0.84
CA CYS A 20 2.53 0.21 -1.41
C CYS A 20 3.60 1.25 -1.07
N HIS A 21 3.98 1.36 0.21
CA HIS A 21 4.99 2.32 0.64
C HIS A 21 6.32 2.14 -0.11
N GLU A 22 6.81 0.91 -0.26
CA GLU A 22 8.06 0.61 -0.97
C GLU A 22 7.94 0.89 -2.47
N ALA A 23 6.85 0.45 -3.11
CA ALA A 23 6.63 0.63 -4.54
C ALA A 23 6.60 2.12 -4.93
N PHE A 24 5.96 2.95 -4.10
CA PHE A 24 5.86 4.39 -4.34
C PHE A 24 7.09 5.17 -3.84
N SER A 25 7.80 4.71 -2.81
CA SER A 25 9.03 5.37 -2.33
C SER A 25 10.09 5.42 -3.43
N ALA A 26 10.29 4.33 -4.16
CA ALA A 26 11.21 4.30 -5.29
C ALA A 26 10.83 5.30 -6.40
N LEU A 27 9.52 5.52 -6.61
CA LEU A 27 9.02 6.50 -7.57
C LEU A 27 9.24 7.93 -7.08
N HIS A 28 8.89 8.22 -5.83
CA HIS A 28 9.04 9.54 -5.21
C HIS A 28 10.51 9.98 -5.17
N ASP A 29 11.41 9.07 -4.80
CA ASP A 29 12.85 9.35 -4.74
C ASP A 29 13.42 9.68 -6.12
N ARG A 30 12.97 8.95 -7.15
CA ARG A 30 13.42 9.17 -8.53
C ARG A 30 12.86 10.45 -9.15
N CYS A 31 11.62 10.80 -8.82
CA CYS A 31 10.93 11.93 -9.43
C CYS A 31 11.00 13.22 -8.61
N GLY A 32 11.56 13.18 -7.38
CA GLY A 32 11.62 14.33 -6.48
C GLY A 32 10.25 14.82 -6.04
N ILE A 33 9.25 13.93 -5.99
CA ILE A 33 7.88 14.24 -5.60
C ILE A 33 7.72 14.01 -4.09
N GLU A 34 6.92 14.84 -3.44
CA GLU A 34 6.57 14.67 -2.03
C GLU A 34 5.87 13.32 -1.80
N ARG A 35 6.18 12.67 -0.67
CA ARG A 35 5.61 11.34 -0.37
C ARG A 35 4.20 11.51 0.18
N ASP A 36 3.20 11.12 -0.61
CA ASP A 36 1.80 11.08 -0.15
C ASP A 36 1.59 10.06 1.00
N ILE A 37 2.40 9.00 1.02
CA ILE A 37 2.41 7.97 2.06
C ILE A 37 3.81 7.94 2.70
N PRO A 38 4.06 8.79 3.71
CA PRO A 38 5.39 8.99 4.28
C PRO A 38 5.86 7.79 5.12
N ALA A 39 4.93 6.96 5.63
CA ALA A 39 5.24 5.80 6.44
C ALA A 39 4.19 4.68 6.23
N PRO A 40 4.53 3.40 6.46
CA PRO A 40 3.62 2.27 6.30
C PRO A 40 2.30 2.41 7.07
N GLU A 41 2.32 3.03 8.25
CA GLU A 41 1.15 3.23 9.13
C GLU A 41 0.09 4.12 8.46
N VAL A 42 0.52 5.07 7.63
CA VAL A 42 -0.40 5.90 6.82
C VAL A 42 -1.06 5.04 5.74
N GLY A 43 -0.32 4.09 5.16
CA GLY A 43 -0.85 3.10 4.23
C GLY A 43 -1.89 2.20 4.90
N GLU A 44 -1.66 1.77 6.14
CA GLU A 44 -2.60 0.93 6.88
C GLU A 44 -3.93 1.64 7.11
N MET A 45 -3.90 2.93 7.44
CA MET A 45 -5.10 3.75 7.59
C MET A 45 -5.91 3.83 6.29
N ILE A 46 -5.25 4.09 5.15
CA ILE A 46 -5.92 4.24 3.84
C ILE A 46 -6.49 2.90 3.37
N ILE A 47 -5.69 1.84 3.44
CA ILE A 47 -6.09 0.50 2.99
C ILE A 47 -7.19 -0.05 3.90
N GLY A 48 -7.09 0.18 5.22
CA GLY A 48 -8.13 -0.20 6.18
C GLY A 48 -9.51 0.36 5.83
N GLN A 49 -9.60 1.62 5.41
CA GLN A 49 -10.86 2.22 4.96
C GLN A 49 -11.43 1.58 3.68
N THR A 50 -10.56 1.00 2.84
CA THR A 50 -10.95 0.36 1.59
C THR A 50 -11.37 -1.09 1.79
N VAL A 51 -10.64 -1.83 2.64
CA VAL A 51 -10.88 -3.25 2.91
C VAL A 51 -12.08 -3.48 3.84
N GLN A 52 -12.42 -2.51 4.69
CA GLN A 52 -13.56 -2.60 5.62
C GLN A 52 -14.90 -2.13 5.02
N ARG A 53 -14.93 -1.74 3.74
CA ARG A 53 -16.14 -1.40 2.98
C ARG A 53 -16.69 -2.61 2.23
#